data_AF-A0A081S614-F1
#
_entry.id   AF-A0A081S614-F1
#
_cell.length_a   1.000
_cell.length_b   1.000
_cell.length_c   1.000
_cell.angle_alpha   90.00
_cell.angle_beta   90.00
_cell.angle_gamma   90.00
#
_symmetry.space_group_name_H-M   'P 1'
#
loop_
_entity.id
_entity.type
_entity.pdbx_description
1 polymer ?
#
loop_
_entity_poly.entity_id
_entity_poly.type
_entity_poly.pdbx_seq_one_letter_code
_entity_poly.pdbx_strand_id
1 'polypeptide(L)'
;MRPIVPLSIVVVVAIIVGIMGTSNYDIYVTERDQRNLQLAVDDCKKLFPQGMDQEECITKSLDVFGTDYQKEQWNQRDIYSINP
;
A
#
# COMPACT_ATOMS: atom_id res chain seq x y z
N MET A 1 38.54 22.76 -23.24
CA MET A 1 37.80 21.57 -22.76
C MET A 1 36.44 21.55 -23.45
N ARG A 2 36.05 20.44 -24.10
CA ARG A 2 34.75 20.36 -24.79
C ARG A 2 33.63 20.18 -23.74
N PRO A 3 32.52 20.95 -23.80
CA PRO A 3 31.45 20.93 -22.78
C PRO A 3 30.68 19.60 -22.69
N ILE A 4 31.02 18.63 -23.54
CA ILE A 4 30.41 17.30 -23.60
C ILE A 4 30.73 16.48 -22.32
N VAL A 5 31.93 16.61 -21.78
CA VAL A 5 32.39 15.84 -20.61
C VAL A 5 31.61 16.18 -19.32
N PRO A 6 31.43 17.46 -18.93
CA PRO A 6 30.59 17.77 -17.77
C PRO A 6 29.12 17.42 -18.01
N LEU A 7 28.62 17.56 -19.25
CA LEU A 7 27.23 17.26 -19.59
C LEU A 7 26.90 15.77 -19.46
N SER A 8 27.81 14.88 -19.89
CA SER A 8 27.62 13.44 -19.71
C SER A 8 27.57 13.03 -18.24
N ILE A 9 28.37 13.68 -17.38
CA ILE A 9 28.38 13.39 -15.94
C ILE A 9 27.02 13.76 -15.31
N VAL A 10 26.48 14.93 -15.65
CA VAL A 10 25.17 15.38 -15.12
C VAL A 10 24.05 14.42 -15.52
N VAL A 11 24.04 13.94 -16.77
CA VAL A 11 23.04 12.98 -17.26
C VAL A 11 23.13 11.66 -16.50
N VAL A 12 24.33 11.13 -16.28
CA VAL A 12 24.52 9.87 -15.53
C VAL A 12 24.03 10.02 -14.09
N VAL A 13 24.36 11.12 -13.41
CA VAL A 13 23.90 11.38 -12.04
C VAL A 13 22.38 11.48 -11.97
N ALA A 14 21.73 12.17 -12.91
CA ALA A 14 20.27 12.29 -12.95
C ALA A 14 19.57 10.94 -13.10
N ILE A 15 20.11 10.04 -13.93
CA ILE A 15 19.57 8.67 -14.11
C ILE A 15 19.68 7.88 -12.81
N ILE A 16 20.82 7.93 -12.13
CA ILE A 16 21.06 7.20 -10.87
C ILE A 16 20.08 7.67 -9.79
N VAL A 17 19.92 8.99 -9.63
CA VAL A 17 18.99 9.58 -8.66
C VAL A 17 17.53 9.24 -9.00
N GLY A 18 17.18 9.27 -10.28
CA GLY A 18 15.83 8.88 -10.75
C GLY A 18 15.47 7.44 -10.35
N ILE A 19 16.38 6.49 -10.57
CA ILE A 19 16.15 5.07 -10.25
C ILE A 19 16.05 4.84 -8.73
N MET A 20 16.93 5.47 -7.94
CA MET A 20 16.87 5.36 -6.48
C MET A 20 15.61 6.01 -5.89
N GLY A 21 15.19 7.15 -6.46
CA GLY A 21 14.03 7.89 -6.01
C GLY A 21 12.73 7.09 -6.19
N THR A 22 12.52 6.47 -7.34
CA THR A 22 11.29 5.70 -7.62
C THR A 22 11.23 4.42 -6.78
N SER A 23 12.33 3.68 -6.68
CA SER A 23 12.38 2.42 -5.93
C SER A 23 12.08 2.62 -4.44
N ASN A 24 12.63 3.69 -3.84
CA ASN A 24 12.41 3.97 -2.43
C ASN A 24 11.02 4.57 -2.14
N TYR A 25 10.45 5.28 -3.11
CA TYR A 25 9.10 5.84 -3.00
C TYR A 25 8.04 4.74 -2.89
N ASP A 26 8.10 3.74 -3.77
CA ASP A 26 7.13 2.64 -3.79
C ASP A 26 7.19 1.80 -2.50
N ILE A 27 8.39 1.53 -1.98
CA ILE A 27 8.58 0.81 -0.71
C ILE A 27 7.99 1.60 0.45
N TYR A 28 8.27 2.90 0.52
CA TYR A 28 7.78 3.75 1.60
C TYR A 28 6.25 3.88 1.60
N VAL A 29 5.64 4.04 0.43
CA VAL A 29 4.17 4.11 0.29
C VAL A 29 3.55 2.78 0.73
N THR A 30 4.12 1.65 0.30
CA THR A 30 3.63 0.31 0.68
C THR A 30 3.70 0.08 2.19
N GLU A 31 4.81 0.42 2.85
CA GLU A 31 4.96 0.25 4.30
C GLU A 31 4.00 1.16 5.08
N ARG A 32 3.82 2.39 4.61
CA ARG A 32 2.87 3.36 5.18
C ARG A 32 1.44 2.84 5.08
N ASP A 33 1.02 2.35 3.92
CA ASP A 33 -0.33 1.88 3.70
C ASP A 33 -0.62 0.60 4.50
N GLN A 34 0.34 -0.33 4.60
CA GLN A 34 0.22 -1.50 5.48
C GLN A 34 0.02 -1.10 6.96
N ARG A 35 0.77 -0.10 7.45
CA ARG A 35 0.61 0.39 8.83
C ARG A 35 -0.74 1.07 9.02
N ASN A 36 -1.18 1.89 8.07
CA ASN A 36 -2.48 2.56 8.13
C ASN A 36 -3.63 1.56 8.10
N LEU A 37 -3.52 0.50 7.30
CA LEU A 37 -4.49 -0.58 7.26
C LEU A 37 -4.61 -1.26 8.62
N GLN A 38 -3.49 -1.60 9.27
CA GLN A 38 -3.52 -2.23 10.59
C GLN A 38 -4.21 -1.36 11.64
N LEU A 39 -3.91 -0.07 11.66
CA LEU A 39 -4.54 0.89 12.58
C LEU A 39 -6.03 1.03 12.31
N ALA A 40 -6.42 1.19 11.04
CA ALA A 40 -7.82 1.33 10.65
C ALA A 40 -8.64 0.07 11.01
N VAL A 41 -8.09 -1.12 10.78
CA VAL A 41 -8.76 -2.38 11.15
C VAL A 41 -8.89 -2.53 12.66
N ASP A 42 -7.86 -2.15 13.44
CA ASP A 42 -7.90 -2.20 14.90
C ASP A 42 -8.94 -1.21 15.46
N ASP A 43 -9.01 0.00 14.89
CA ASP A 43 -10.02 0.99 15.25
C ASP A 43 -11.43 0.54 14.88
N CYS A 44 -11.64 -0.05 13.69
CA CYS A 44 -12.93 -0.64 13.31
C CYS A 44 -13.37 -1.72 14.31
N LYS A 45 -12.42 -2.56 14.78
CA LYS A 45 -12.70 -3.61 15.77
C LYS A 45 -13.04 -3.08 17.16
N LYS A 46 -12.48 -1.94 17.55
CA LYS A 46 -12.75 -1.29 18.84
C LYS A 46 -14.03 -0.48 18.83
N LEU A 47 -14.32 0.20 17.73
CA LEU A 47 -15.43 1.15 17.61
C LEU A 47 -16.76 0.45 17.34
N PHE A 48 -16.75 -0.64 16.57
CA PHE A 48 -17.96 -1.34 16.16
C PHE A 48 -18.03 -2.74 16.77
N PRO A 49 -19.18 -3.14 17.35
CA PRO A 49 -19.41 -4.52 17.74
C PRO A 49 -19.37 -5.43 16.51
N GLN A 50 -19.04 -6.72 16.71
CA GLN A 50 -19.04 -7.70 15.63
C GLN A 50 -20.40 -7.73 14.92
N GLY A 51 -20.40 -7.48 13.61
CA GLY A 51 -21.60 -7.33 12.79
C GLY A 51 -21.32 -6.56 11.49
N MET A 52 -22.39 -6.20 10.77
CA MET A 52 -22.29 -5.56 9.46
C MET A 52 -21.50 -4.24 9.48
N ASP A 53 -21.65 -3.42 10.52
CA ASP A 53 -20.96 -2.12 10.60
C ASP A 53 -19.43 -2.28 10.74
N GLN A 54 -19.00 -3.28 11.52
CA GLN A 54 -17.58 -3.61 11.65
C GLN A 54 -17.01 -4.14 10.32
N GLU A 55 -17.78 -4.98 9.62
CA GLU A 55 -17.39 -5.53 8.33
C GLU A 55 -17.29 -4.46 7.25
N GLU A 56 -18.27 -3.55 7.18
CA GLU A 56 -18.25 -2.42 6.25
C GLU A 56 -17.05 -1.50 6.53
N CYS A 57 -16.76 -1.22 7.81
CA CYS A 57 -15.62 -0.41 8.20
C CYS A 57 -14.28 -1.03 7.77
N ILE A 58 -14.11 -2.35 7.97
CA ILE A 58 -12.90 -3.06 7.55
C ILE A 58 -12.80 -3.11 6.02
N THR A 59 -13.92 -3.32 5.32
CA THR A 59 -13.97 -3.32 3.86
C THR A 59 -13.54 -1.97 3.29
N LYS A 60 -14.05 -0.86 3.83
CA LYS A 60 -13.63 0.49 3.45
C LYS A 60 -12.15 0.76 3.74
N SER A 61 -11.65 0.26 4.87
CA SER A 61 -10.24 0.39 5.23
C SER A 61 -9.33 -0.36 4.25
N LEU A 62 -9.74 -1.56 3.82
CA LEU A 62 -9.07 -2.34 2.79
C LEU A 62 -9.13 -1.66 1.43
N ASP A 63 -10.24 -1.01 1.07
CA ASP A 63 -10.35 -0.28 -0.21
C ASP A 63 -9.34 0.85 -0.34
N VAL A 64 -9.05 1.54 0.76
CA VAL A 64 -8.14 2.70 0.80
C VAL A 64 -6.68 2.30 0.99
N PHE A 65 -6.39 1.36 1.89
CA PHE A 65 -5.02 1.03 2.32
C PHE A 65 -4.58 -0.40 1.98
N GLY A 66 -5.51 -1.26 1.60
CA GLY A 66 -5.25 -2.66 1.27
C GLY A 66 -4.71 -2.85 -0.13
N THR A 67 -3.87 -3.86 -0.29
CA THR A 67 -3.44 -4.33 -1.61
C THR A 67 -4.55 -5.13 -2.29
N ASP A 68 -4.49 -5.26 -3.61
CA ASP A 68 -5.46 -6.05 -4.38
C ASP A 68 -5.56 -7.49 -3.85
N TYR A 69 -4.42 -8.09 -3.49
CA TYR A 69 -4.39 -9.41 -2.85
C TYR A 69 -5.17 -9.45 -1.53
N GLN A 70 -5.00 -8.45 -0.66
CA GLN A 70 -5.71 -8.39 0.62
C GLN A 70 -7.22 -8.19 0.44
N LYS A 71 -7.63 -7.41 -0.57
CA LYS A 71 -9.04 -7.23 -0.95
C LYS A 71 -9.66 -8.53 -1.45
N GLU A 72 -8.95 -9.27 -2.31
CA GLU A 72 -9.42 -10.57 -2.79
C GLU A 72 -9.57 -11.59 -1.66
N GLN A 73 -8.59 -11.68 -0.75
CA GLN A 73 -8.68 -12.56 0.42
C GLN A 73 -9.86 -12.20 1.32
N TRP A 74 -10.13 -10.91 1.49
CA TRP A 74 -11.28 -10.44 2.27
C TRP A 74 -12.61 -10.80 1.62
N ASN A 75 -12.75 -10.56 0.31
CA ASN A 75 -13.97 -10.89 -0.44
C ASN A 75 -14.23 -12.40 -0.52
N GLN A 76 -13.19 -13.23 -0.44
CA GLN A 76 -13.30 -14.69 -0.40
C GLN A 76 -13.62 -15.24 0.99
N ARG A 77 -13.54 -14.42 2.06
CA ARG A 77 -13.82 -14.84 3.44
C ARG A 77 -15.23 -15.40 3.60
N ASP A 78 -16.21 -14.77 2.96
CA ASP A 78 -17.62 -15.18 3.08
C ASP A 78 -17.91 -16.47 2.32
N ILE A 79 -17.19 -16.73 1.22
CA ILE A 79 -17.30 -17.98 0.45
C ILE A 79 -16.80 -19.17 1.29
N TYR A 80 -15.74 -19.00 2.06
CA TYR A 80 -15.21 -20.03 2.96
C TYR A 80 -15.98 -20.16 4.29
N SER A 81 -16.67 -19.11 4.74
CA SER A 81 -17.49 -19.19 5.96
C SER A 81 -18.78 -20.00 5.80
N ILE A 82 -19.24 -20.25 4.56
CA ILE A 82 -20.52 -20.92 4.26
C ILE A 82 -20.36 -22.44 4.07
N ASN A 83 -19.13 -22.94 3.90
CA ASN A 83 -18.83 -24.37 3.85
C ASN A 83 -17.78 -24.73 4.92
N PRO A 84 -18.20 -25.09 6.14
CA PRO A 84 -17.32 -25.67 7.16
C PRO A 84 -16.82 -27.07 6.78
#